data_AF-A0A9D5SL24-F1
#
_entry.id   AF-A0A9D5SL24-F1
#
_cell.length_a   1.000
_cell.length_b   1.000
_cell.length_c   1.000
_cell.angle_alpha   90.00
_cell.angle_beta   90.00
_cell.angle_gamma   90.00
#
_symmetry.space_group_name_H-M   'P 1'
#
loop_
_entity.id
_entity.type
_entity.pdbx_description
1 polymer ?
#
loop_
_entity_poly.entity_id
_entity_poly.type
_entity_poly.pdbx_seq_one_letter_code
_entity_poly.pdbx_strand_id
1 'polypeptide(L)'
;MMKKIVAALLCLIMLLSLFSCSVDDNKTNQTTAESVTQVPENNKQPSKKYFDIEKIDLTTVKYYIYDMNGDTVFAQETSRPLEISMIGEYIVDICIGMGTGISIHQYYDAQNNRFSDEYSYVAASSLGGLVAYIDTSMENPIYNRKLVVRDIFDKNIFYKSFNLDFAPAVTMPIESARFTDGENELEIVYLSERPATPFSATLVIRANGDKSGILCEQDLAMEMYEAVLNNEVEIYDTIHNKRILLADCTTPYNGIPLSDCEQLKYAYTDMDNDAINELVIDCGDTLILRYYEGNVYLYSFTFRALYYLNTDGSYTWNHTGQDFEYGENKLYFEGVALKTKELYRIVNDGEPNVEFYIEGKQVTQEEILKYIENNSKTRVEFEPLEATWQKTISLEKALEIAAEYWYECYNIKPGDKASETGFPYGILPKNSDNANYKIALAWLVDGNHYSTIEMIEIDSITGEIILPDYDLDGKG
;
A
#
# COMPACT_ATOMS: atom_id res chain seq x y z
N MET A 1 -8.68 -14.19 62.88
CA MET A 1 -7.75 -13.17 63.42
C MET A 1 -6.65 -12.75 62.42
N MET A 2 -6.21 -13.60 61.49
CA MET A 2 -5.13 -13.26 60.53
C MET A 2 -5.47 -12.19 59.47
N LYS A 3 -6.73 -12.03 59.03
CA LYS A 3 -7.07 -11.06 57.96
C LYS A 3 -6.90 -9.58 58.34
N LYS A 4 -7.01 -9.23 59.62
CA LYS A 4 -6.80 -7.85 60.10
C LYS A 4 -5.31 -7.51 60.28
N ILE A 5 -4.47 -8.52 60.50
CA ILE A 5 -3.01 -8.36 60.65
C ILE A 5 -2.36 -8.16 59.28
N VAL A 6 -2.82 -8.87 58.25
CA VAL A 6 -2.31 -8.72 56.87
C VAL A 6 -2.64 -7.34 56.29
N ALA A 7 -3.84 -6.80 56.54
CA ALA A 7 -4.22 -5.46 56.10
C ALA A 7 -3.42 -4.35 56.80
N ALA A 8 -3.12 -4.50 58.09
CA ALA A 8 -2.27 -3.56 58.82
C ALA A 8 -0.80 -3.61 58.36
N LEU A 9 -0.29 -4.80 58.00
CA LEU A 9 1.07 -4.96 57.47
C LEU A 9 1.23 -4.33 56.08
N LEU A 10 0.21 -4.44 55.22
CA LEU A 10 0.22 -3.82 53.88
C LEU A 10 0.18 -2.29 53.93
N CYS A 11 -0.59 -1.70 54.86
CA CYS A 11 -0.59 -0.24 55.06
C CYS A 11 0.74 0.27 55.65
N LEU A 12 1.41 -0.53 56.50
CA LEU A 12 2.70 -0.16 57.09
C LEU A 12 3.84 -0.19 56.06
N ILE A 13 3.81 -1.11 55.10
CA ILE A 13 4.80 -1.21 54.01
C ILE A 13 4.64 -0.05 53.00
N MET A 14 3.41 0.42 52.75
CA MET A 14 3.19 1.62 51.93
C MET A 14 3.65 2.91 52.63
N LEU A 15 3.53 3.01 53.96
CA LEU A 15 4.00 4.18 54.71
C LEU A 15 5.54 4.23 54.86
N LEU A 16 6.21 3.08 54.84
CA LEU A 16 7.68 2.98 54.93
C LEU A 16 8.41 3.22 53.59
N SER A 17 7.71 3.21 52.45
CA SER A 17 8.30 3.53 51.13
C SER A 17 8.27 5.03 50.79
N LEU A 18 7.66 5.87 51.64
CA LEU A 18 7.61 7.33 51.45
C LEU A 18 8.71 8.10 52.21
N PHE A 19 9.60 7.42 52.95
CA PHE A 19 10.72 8.04 53.68
C PHE A 19 12.01 7.21 53.62
N SER A 20 12.65 7.17 52.45
CA SER A 20 14.07 6.85 52.27
C SER A 20 14.44 7.30 50.85
N CYS A 21 15.28 8.29 50.59
CA CYS A 21 16.55 8.57 51.23
C CYS A 21 16.75 10.06 51.54
N SER A 22 17.28 10.29 52.75
CA SER A 22 18.10 11.43 53.11
C SER A 22 19.51 11.24 52.55
N VAL A 23 20.02 12.35 52.03
CA VAL A 23 21.39 12.79 51.73
C VAL A 23 22.50 12.11 52.54
N ASP A 24 23.61 11.79 51.85
CA ASP A 24 24.97 11.87 52.40
C ASP A 24 25.78 12.87 51.56
N ASP A 25 26.39 13.83 52.25
CA ASP A 25 27.15 14.96 51.73
C ASP A 25 28.51 14.52 51.15
N ASN A 26 28.82 14.96 49.93
CA ASN A 26 30.20 15.33 49.60
C ASN A 26 30.23 16.52 48.64
N LYS A 27 30.87 17.59 49.13
CA LYS A 27 30.99 18.92 48.54
C LYS A 27 31.69 18.90 47.18
N THR A 28 31.03 19.45 46.15
CA THR A 28 31.72 20.36 45.22
C THR A 28 30.74 21.34 44.57
N ASN A 29 31.06 22.62 44.71
CA ASN A 29 30.36 23.85 44.27
C ASN A 29 29.48 23.74 43.02
N GLN A 30 28.18 24.04 43.16
CA GLN A 30 27.34 24.50 42.06
C GLN A 30 26.32 25.53 42.53
N THR A 31 26.31 26.64 41.81
CA THR A 31 25.52 27.85 42.01
C THR A 31 24.03 27.58 41.80
N THR A 32 23.22 27.98 42.77
CA THR A 32 21.76 27.95 42.75
C THR A 32 21.22 28.85 41.63
N ALA A 33 20.39 28.30 40.74
CA ALA A 33 19.52 29.07 39.85
C ALA A 33 18.13 28.43 39.86
N GLU A 34 17.15 29.19 40.35
CA GLU A 34 15.72 28.92 40.26
C GLU A 34 15.31 28.87 38.78
N SER A 35 14.73 27.76 38.31
CA SER A 35 14.20 27.65 36.95
C SER A 35 12.84 28.32 36.87
N VAL A 36 12.84 29.64 36.72
CA VAL A 36 11.74 30.37 36.09
C VAL A 36 11.78 30.03 34.61
N THR A 37 10.71 29.42 34.09
CA THR A 37 10.52 29.23 32.65
C THR A 37 10.35 30.61 32.01
N GLN A 38 11.47 31.20 31.62
CA GLN A 38 11.49 32.38 30.75
C GLN A 38 11.49 31.90 29.30
N VAL A 39 10.45 32.30 28.58
CA VAL A 39 10.41 32.29 27.12
C VAL A 39 11.56 33.18 26.64
N PRO A 40 12.46 32.73 25.74
CA PRO A 40 13.54 33.57 25.25
C PRO A 40 12.96 34.66 24.34
N GLU A 41 12.88 35.87 24.89
CA GLU A 41 12.54 37.09 24.18
C GLU A 41 13.79 37.55 23.41
N ASN A 42 14.06 36.91 22.26
CA ASN A 42 14.77 37.46 21.09
C ASN A 42 15.13 36.34 20.11
N ASN A 43 14.18 36.01 19.24
CA ASN A 43 14.43 35.58 17.87
C ASN A 43 13.16 35.91 17.10
N LYS A 44 13.27 36.54 15.92
CA LYS A 44 12.14 36.85 15.05
C LYS A 44 11.25 35.62 14.90
N GLN A 45 10.10 35.63 15.56
CA GLN A 45 9.17 34.51 15.60
C GLN A 45 8.60 34.32 14.18
N PRO A 46 8.84 33.19 13.51
CA PRO A 46 8.29 32.92 12.18
C PRO A 46 6.75 32.74 12.19
N SER A 47 6.15 32.69 13.38
CA SER A 47 4.89 32.00 13.65
C SER A 47 3.67 32.61 12.96
N LYS A 48 3.48 33.94 12.99
CA LYS A 48 2.20 34.55 12.61
C LYS A 48 1.75 34.38 11.15
N LYS A 49 2.61 33.89 10.26
CA LYS A 49 2.24 33.71 8.85
C LYS A 49 1.34 32.49 8.64
N TYR A 50 1.67 31.36 9.26
CA TYR A 50 0.98 30.08 9.01
C TYR A 50 0.35 29.48 10.26
N PHE A 51 0.63 29.99 11.45
CA PHE A 51 -0.07 29.56 12.65
C PHE A 51 -0.12 30.63 13.73
N ASP A 52 -1.07 30.50 14.65
CA ASP A 52 -1.10 31.29 15.89
C ASP A 52 -1.50 30.41 17.07
N ILE A 53 -1.04 30.76 18.26
CA ILE A 53 -1.36 30.05 19.50
C ILE A 53 -1.88 31.08 20.52
N GLU A 54 -3.14 30.95 20.86
CA GLU A 54 -3.87 31.76 21.84
C GLU A 54 -3.97 31.00 23.17
N LYS A 55 -3.45 31.59 24.24
CA LYS A 55 -3.60 31.01 25.58
C LYS A 55 -4.98 31.34 26.13
N ILE A 56 -5.81 30.32 26.40
CA ILE A 56 -7.13 30.48 27.00
C ILE A 56 -7.01 30.56 28.53
N ASP A 57 -6.30 29.60 29.12
CA ASP A 57 -6.09 29.53 30.58
C ASP A 57 -4.69 28.97 30.92
N LEU A 58 -4.45 28.55 32.17
CA LEU A 58 -3.15 28.04 32.60
C LEU A 58 -2.74 26.72 31.94
N THR A 59 -3.71 25.92 31.49
CA THR A 59 -3.52 24.57 30.95
C THR A 59 -4.03 24.42 29.53
N THR A 60 -4.90 25.32 29.07
CA THR A 60 -5.58 25.23 27.78
C THR A 60 -5.08 26.30 26.82
N VAL A 61 -4.76 25.86 25.60
CA VAL A 61 -4.43 26.73 24.47
C VAL A 61 -5.37 26.44 23.32
N LYS A 62 -5.61 27.45 22.49
CA LYS A 62 -6.22 27.34 21.18
C LYS A 62 -5.16 27.64 20.13
N TYR A 63 -5.10 26.85 19.08
CA TYR A 63 -4.19 27.12 17.98
C TYR A 63 -4.94 27.18 16.66
N TYR A 64 -4.37 27.95 15.74
CA TYR A 64 -4.90 28.22 14.41
C TYR A 64 -3.82 27.90 13.38
N ILE A 65 -4.20 27.33 12.25
CA ILE A 65 -3.36 27.12 11.08
C ILE A 65 -3.93 27.93 9.93
N TYR A 66 -3.06 28.63 9.20
CA TYR A 66 -3.42 29.52 8.11
C TYR A 66 -2.83 29.05 6.78
N ASP A 67 -3.57 29.23 5.70
CA ASP A 67 -3.06 29.02 4.33
C ASP A 67 -2.12 30.16 3.88
N MET A 68 -1.67 30.12 2.62
CA MET A 68 -0.84 31.19 2.03
C MET A 68 -1.51 32.56 1.96
N ASN A 69 -2.84 32.62 1.99
CA ASN A 69 -3.60 33.87 1.97
C ASN A 69 -3.82 34.46 3.38
N GLY A 70 -3.49 33.69 4.42
CA GLY A 70 -3.75 34.03 5.81
C GLY A 70 -5.14 33.63 6.28
N ASP A 71 -5.88 32.85 5.49
CA ASP A 71 -7.18 32.33 5.87
C ASP A 71 -7.03 31.13 6.81
N THR A 72 -7.89 31.03 7.82
CA THR A 72 -7.85 29.92 8.78
C THR A 72 -8.36 28.65 8.14
N VAL A 73 -7.48 27.65 8.02
CA VAL A 73 -7.81 26.31 7.52
C VAL A 73 -8.07 25.32 8.63
N PHE A 74 -7.54 25.58 9.83
CA PHE A 74 -7.74 24.71 10.99
C PHE A 74 -7.68 25.52 12.29
N ALA A 75 -8.51 25.14 13.26
CA ALA A 75 -8.47 25.70 14.60
C ALA A 75 -8.90 24.66 15.64
N GLN A 76 -8.14 24.50 16.71
CA GLN A 76 -8.44 23.53 17.77
C GLN A 76 -8.00 24.01 19.14
N GLU A 77 -8.76 23.61 20.17
CA GLU A 77 -8.40 23.80 21.58
C GLU A 77 -7.82 22.50 22.15
N THR A 78 -6.75 22.62 22.94
CA THR A 78 -6.14 21.48 23.62
C THR A 78 -5.62 21.88 25.00
N SER A 79 -5.78 20.96 25.95
CA SER A 79 -5.13 21.02 27.26
C SER A 79 -3.86 20.16 27.33
N ARG A 80 -3.49 19.54 26.21
CA ARG A 80 -2.28 18.73 26.08
C ARG A 80 -1.09 19.62 25.70
N PRO A 81 0.15 19.21 26.03
CA PRO A 81 1.34 19.91 25.55
C PRO A 81 1.29 20.05 24.03
N LEU A 82 1.45 21.27 23.53
CA LEU A 82 1.40 21.62 22.12
C LEU A 82 2.73 22.26 21.73
N GLU A 83 3.30 21.78 20.64
CA GLU A 83 4.41 22.40 19.94
C GLU A 83 4.03 22.55 18.47
N ILE A 84 4.17 23.77 17.93
CA ILE A 84 3.99 24.02 16.49
C ILE A 84 5.26 24.66 15.96
N SER A 85 5.83 24.06 14.92
CA SER A 85 7.06 24.50 14.30
C SER A 85 6.94 24.53 12.78
N MET A 86 7.95 25.10 12.10
CA MET A 86 8.02 25.09 10.64
C MET A 86 9.11 24.12 10.19
N ILE A 87 8.80 23.31 9.19
CA ILE A 87 9.75 22.53 8.41
C ILE A 87 9.90 23.24 7.07
N GLY A 88 11.07 23.85 6.85
CA GLY A 88 11.28 24.69 5.67
C GLY A 88 10.38 25.93 5.66
N GLU A 89 9.94 26.32 4.47
CA GLU A 89 9.18 27.57 4.29
C GLU A 89 7.65 27.38 4.35
N TYR A 90 7.15 26.21 3.98
CA TYR A 90 5.70 26.00 3.72
C TYR A 90 5.07 24.88 4.54
N ILE A 91 5.84 24.08 5.27
CA ILE A 91 5.30 22.95 6.03
C ILE A 91 5.22 23.33 7.51
N VAL A 92 4.03 23.27 8.08
CA VAL A 92 3.78 23.42 9.52
C VAL A 92 3.79 22.03 10.15
N ASP A 93 4.57 21.82 11.20
CA ASP A 93 4.54 20.61 12.05
C ASP A 93 3.74 20.92 13.32
N ILE A 94 2.66 20.17 13.53
CA ILE A 94 1.74 20.30 14.67
C ILE A 94 1.95 19.07 15.56
N CYS A 95 2.63 19.25 16.69
CA CYS A 95 2.96 18.20 17.64
C CYS A 95 2.11 18.32 18.91
N ILE A 96 1.31 17.29 19.20
CA ILE A 96 0.48 17.19 20.41
C ILE A 96 0.98 16.04 21.29
N GLY A 97 1.41 16.36 22.50
CA GLY A 97 1.86 15.39 23.49
C GLY A 97 0.71 14.56 24.06
N MET A 98 0.83 13.24 24.03
CA MET A 98 -0.19 12.29 24.53
C MET A 98 0.11 11.75 25.93
N GLY A 99 1.26 12.13 26.50
CA GLY A 99 1.75 11.63 27.79
C GLY A 99 2.73 10.46 27.61
N THR A 100 3.47 10.11 28.67
CA THR A 100 4.46 9.01 28.67
C THR A 100 5.57 9.10 27.59
N GLY A 101 5.87 10.31 27.10
CA GLY A 101 6.86 10.54 26.05
C GLY A 101 6.36 10.28 24.62
N ILE A 102 5.05 10.12 24.43
CA ILE A 102 4.42 9.94 23.11
C ILE A 102 3.90 11.30 22.64
N SER A 103 4.13 11.63 21.37
CA SER A 103 3.49 12.73 20.64
C SER A 103 2.84 12.21 19.37
N ILE A 104 1.80 12.92 18.92
CA ILE A 104 1.27 12.81 17.56
C ILE A 104 1.68 14.06 16.80
N HIS A 105 2.21 13.86 15.60
CA HIS A 105 2.53 14.91 14.66
C HIS A 105 1.51 14.89 13.52
N GLN A 106 1.06 16.06 13.11
CA GLN A 106 0.36 16.25 11.84
C GLN A 106 1.01 17.42 11.12
N TYR A 107 1.17 17.29 9.82
CA TYR A 107 1.81 18.29 8.99
C TYR A 107 0.78 19.01 8.12
N TYR A 108 0.98 20.30 7.89
CA TYR A 108 0.19 21.09 6.95
C TYR A 108 1.10 21.72 5.90
N ASP A 109 0.83 21.43 4.64
CA ASP A 109 1.46 22.03 3.48
C ASP A 109 0.69 23.28 3.07
N ALA A 110 1.19 24.46 3.41
CA ALA A 110 0.55 25.71 3.05
C ALA A 110 0.59 25.98 1.53
N GLN A 111 1.59 25.45 0.82
CA GLN A 111 1.73 25.66 -0.62
C GLN A 111 0.65 24.93 -1.40
N ASN A 112 0.38 23.67 -1.03
CA ASN A 112 -0.61 22.83 -1.70
C ASN A 112 -1.95 22.76 -0.95
N ASN A 113 -2.07 23.46 0.18
CA ASN A 113 -3.25 23.52 1.03
C ASN A 113 -3.80 22.14 1.42
N ARG A 114 -2.96 21.29 2.00
CA ARG A 114 -3.32 19.92 2.40
C ARG A 114 -2.71 19.55 3.75
N PHE A 115 -3.42 18.71 4.50
CA PHE A 115 -2.92 18.09 5.72
C PHE A 115 -2.39 16.69 5.43
N SER A 116 -1.37 16.26 6.17
CA SER A 116 -0.92 14.88 6.18
C SER A 116 -1.82 13.99 7.04
N ASP A 117 -1.55 12.68 6.97
CA ASP A 117 -1.91 11.74 8.03
C ASP A 117 -1.30 12.15 9.39
N GLU A 118 -1.79 11.53 10.46
CA GLU A 118 -1.20 11.63 11.79
C GLU A 118 -0.07 10.61 11.98
N TYR A 119 1.04 11.07 12.57
CA TYR A 119 2.23 10.26 12.83
C TYR A 119 2.50 10.16 14.33
N SER A 120 2.52 8.94 14.85
CA SER A 120 2.99 8.67 16.21
C SER A 120 4.47 8.30 16.20
N TYR A 121 5.17 8.56 17.31
CA TYR A 121 6.57 8.16 17.48
C TYR A 121 7.51 8.69 16.38
N VAL A 122 7.33 9.95 15.99
CA VAL A 122 8.21 10.61 15.01
C VAL A 122 9.63 10.71 15.59
N ALA A 123 10.59 10.24 14.80
CA ALA A 123 12.00 10.28 15.12
C ALA A 123 12.67 11.52 14.52
N ALA A 124 12.32 11.86 13.27
CA ALA A 124 12.84 13.01 12.55
C ALA A 124 11.92 13.37 11.37
N SER A 125 12.00 14.63 10.94
CA SER A 125 11.39 15.12 9.70
C SER A 125 12.43 15.91 8.89
N SER A 126 12.29 15.91 7.56
CA SER A 126 13.24 16.49 6.61
C SER A 126 12.67 17.74 5.93
N LEU A 127 13.55 18.60 5.39
CA LEU A 127 13.12 19.81 4.68
C LEU A 127 12.49 19.49 3.32
N GLY A 128 12.88 18.38 2.70
CA GLY A 128 12.37 17.84 1.44
C GLY A 128 11.09 17.04 1.59
N GLY A 129 10.47 17.04 2.78
CA GLY A 129 9.13 16.48 2.96
C GLY A 129 9.12 15.02 3.39
N LEU A 130 10.19 14.46 3.96
CA LEU A 130 10.21 13.11 4.52
C LEU A 130 9.97 13.11 6.03
N VAL A 131 9.37 12.04 6.53
CA VAL A 131 9.22 11.75 7.95
C VAL A 131 9.73 10.36 8.26
N ALA A 132 10.53 10.25 9.32
CA ALA A 132 10.97 9.01 9.92
C ALA A 132 10.21 8.79 11.22
N TYR A 133 9.49 7.67 11.35
CA TYR A 133 8.70 7.35 12.54
C TYR A 133 8.69 5.85 12.83
N ILE A 134 8.35 5.49 14.06
CA ILE A 134 8.20 4.08 14.44
C ILE A 134 6.79 3.64 14.12
N ASP A 135 6.67 2.69 13.20
CA ASP A 135 5.41 2.03 12.91
C ASP A 135 5.15 0.93 13.94
N THR A 136 3.97 0.99 14.56
CA THR A 136 3.56 0.09 15.64
C THR A 136 2.21 -0.51 15.27
N SER A 137 2.11 -1.84 15.26
CA SER A 137 0.81 -2.49 15.07
C SER A 137 -0.10 -2.21 16.27
N MET A 138 -1.40 -1.97 16.01
CA MET A 138 -2.38 -1.70 17.08
C MET A 138 -2.51 -2.85 18.09
N GLU A 139 -2.17 -4.08 17.69
CA GLU A 139 -2.30 -5.26 18.54
C GLU A 139 -1.10 -5.48 19.47
N ASN A 140 0.11 -5.05 19.10
CA ASN A 140 1.32 -5.20 19.92
C ASN A 140 2.31 -4.04 19.72
N PRO A 141 2.06 -2.86 20.31
CA PRO A 141 2.87 -1.66 20.04
C PRO A 141 4.32 -1.72 20.55
N ILE A 142 4.72 -2.82 21.19
CA ILE A 142 6.03 -3.02 21.81
C ILE A 142 6.89 -4.03 21.02
N TYR A 143 6.26 -4.95 20.27
CA TYR A 143 6.95 -6.04 19.55
C TYR A 143 6.78 -5.85 18.04
N ASN A 144 7.76 -6.26 17.24
CA ASN A 144 7.77 -6.15 15.77
C ASN A 144 7.66 -4.71 15.22
N ARG A 145 8.19 -3.74 15.96
CA ARG A 145 8.24 -2.34 15.52
C ARG A 145 9.23 -2.18 14.38
N LYS A 146 8.87 -1.36 13.39
CA LYS A 146 9.74 -1.00 12.27
C LYS A 146 9.97 0.50 12.28
N LEU A 147 11.15 0.92 11.82
CA LEU A 147 11.35 2.32 11.48
C LEU A 147 10.88 2.51 10.03
N VAL A 148 9.96 3.43 9.82
CA VAL A 148 9.46 3.80 8.49
C VAL A 148 9.97 5.18 8.15
N VAL A 149 10.43 5.35 6.92
CA VAL A 149 10.73 6.63 6.30
C VAL A 149 9.84 6.78 5.08
N ARG A 150 9.00 7.82 5.05
CA ARG A 150 8.10 8.07 3.91
C ARG A 150 7.95 9.55 3.63
N ASP A 151 7.38 9.90 2.48
CA ASP A 151 6.91 11.26 2.23
C ASP A 151 5.78 11.63 3.21
N ILE A 152 5.83 12.86 3.72
CA ILE A 152 4.93 13.37 4.75
C ILE A 152 3.48 13.37 4.27
N PHE A 153 3.22 13.68 3.01
CA PHE A 153 1.87 13.94 2.50
C PHE A 153 1.33 12.83 1.60
N ASP A 154 2.21 12.02 1.01
CA ASP A 154 1.79 10.95 0.12
C ASP A 154 2.74 9.75 0.17
N LYS A 155 2.30 8.66 0.81
CA LYS A 155 3.10 7.44 0.96
C LYS A 155 3.52 6.82 -0.38
N ASN A 156 2.81 7.13 -1.47
CA ASN A 156 3.09 6.60 -2.79
C ASN A 156 4.32 7.26 -3.43
N ILE A 157 4.68 8.49 -3.01
CA ILE A 157 5.85 9.21 -3.51
C ILE A 157 7.15 8.59 -2.99
N PHE A 158 7.17 8.20 -1.72
CA PHE A 158 8.33 7.54 -1.13
C PHE A 158 7.92 6.76 0.11
N TYR A 159 8.34 5.49 0.20
CA TYR A 159 8.17 4.66 1.38
C TYR A 159 9.32 3.67 1.50
N LYS A 160 9.93 3.60 2.69
CA LYS A 160 10.98 2.65 3.02
C LYS A 160 10.87 2.23 4.47
N SER A 161 11.03 0.94 4.76
CA SER A 161 11.01 0.42 6.13
C SER A 161 12.31 -0.27 6.50
N PHE A 162 12.67 -0.21 7.77
CA PHE A 162 13.88 -0.80 8.34
C PHE A 162 13.50 -1.63 9.56
N ASN A 163 13.95 -2.88 9.57
CA ASN A 163 13.85 -3.77 10.71
C ASN A 163 15.07 -3.54 11.62
N LEU A 164 14.88 -2.77 12.69
CA LEU A 164 15.91 -2.53 13.71
C LEU A 164 15.58 -3.34 14.97
N ASP A 165 16.61 -3.82 15.65
CA ASP A 165 16.46 -4.56 16.91
C ASP A 165 16.23 -3.60 18.09
N PHE A 166 15.02 -3.03 18.16
CA PHE A 166 14.63 -2.10 19.22
C PHE A 166 14.40 -2.82 20.55
N ALA A 167 14.87 -2.21 21.65
CA ALA A 167 14.66 -2.73 23.00
C ALA A 167 13.15 -2.91 23.33
N PRO A 168 12.69 -4.13 23.65
CA PRO A 168 11.26 -4.50 23.71
C PRO A 168 10.52 -4.00 24.96
N ALA A 169 11.04 -3.02 25.69
CA ALA A 169 10.37 -2.45 26.86
C ALA A 169 10.52 -0.94 26.95
N VAL A 170 10.96 -0.30 25.87
CA VAL A 170 11.14 1.14 25.78
C VAL A 170 10.11 1.68 24.79
N THR A 171 9.23 2.56 25.26
CA THR A 171 8.15 3.15 24.45
C THR A 171 8.70 3.94 23.25
N MET A 172 9.69 4.80 23.48
CA MET A 172 10.45 5.51 22.44
C MET A 172 11.91 5.02 22.44
N PRO A 173 12.25 3.99 21.65
CA PRO A 173 13.59 3.40 21.62
C PRO A 173 14.58 4.26 20.82
N ILE A 174 14.16 5.37 20.22
CA ILE A 174 15.03 6.27 19.45
C ILE A 174 15.44 7.43 20.34
N GLU A 175 16.76 7.59 20.54
CA GLU A 175 17.32 8.70 21.32
C GLU A 175 17.54 9.93 20.45
N SER A 176 17.93 9.73 19.20
CA SER A 176 18.04 10.80 18.21
C SER A 176 17.98 10.24 16.81
N ALA A 177 17.43 11.02 15.88
CA ALA A 177 17.52 10.76 14.45
C ALA A 177 17.65 12.07 13.70
N ARG A 178 18.35 12.07 12.57
CA ARG A 178 18.39 13.20 11.64
C ARG A 178 18.65 12.75 10.22
N PHE A 179 17.99 13.39 9.28
CA PHE A 179 18.33 13.26 7.88
C PHE A 179 19.66 13.95 7.60
N THR A 180 20.48 13.30 6.79
CA THR A 180 21.82 13.72 6.40
C THR A 180 22.03 13.45 4.91
N ASP A 181 23.14 13.98 4.37
CA ASP A 181 23.50 13.83 2.96
C ASP A 181 22.37 14.16 1.97
N GLY A 182 21.75 15.33 2.14
CA GLY A 182 20.64 15.74 1.28
C GLY A 182 19.43 14.82 1.36
N GLU A 183 19.21 14.19 2.53
CA GLU A 183 18.10 13.28 2.83
C GLU A 183 18.25 11.87 2.24
N ASN A 184 19.44 11.57 1.71
CA ASN A 184 19.80 10.23 1.25
C ASN A 184 20.16 9.30 2.41
N GLU A 185 20.48 9.82 3.58
CA GLU A 185 20.87 9.03 4.75
C GLU A 185 20.10 9.49 5.99
N LEU A 186 19.78 8.54 6.87
CA LEU A 186 19.24 8.81 8.20
C LEU A 186 20.23 8.31 9.24
N GLU A 187 20.88 9.24 9.92
CA GLU A 187 21.67 8.93 11.10
C GLU A 187 20.73 8.76 12.29
N ILE A 188 20.82 7.62 12.97
CA ILE A 188 19.95 7.26 14.08
C ILE A 188 20.77 6.69 15.24
N VAL A 189 20.36 7.06 16.46
CA VAL A 189 20.79 6.43 17.70
C VAL A 189 19.56 5.82 18.36
N TYR A 190 19.56 4.50 18.54
CA TYR A 190 18.45 3.77 19.13
C TYR A 190 18.92 2.77 20.18
N LEU A 191 18.03 2.40 21.09
CA LEU A 191 18.28 1.46 22.17
C LEU A 191 18.01 0.03 21.72
N SER A 192 19.03 -0.83 21.84
CA SER A 192 18.97 -2.27 21.51
C SER A 192 19.24 -3.15 22.74
N GLU A 193 18.66 -4.35 22.77
CA GLU A 193 18.78 -5.40 23.81
C GLU A 193 18.41 -5.03 25.27
N ARG A 194 18.56 -5.99 26.20
CA ARG A 194 18.38 -5.83 27.67
C ARG A 194 19.69 -6.17 28.41
N PRO A 195 20.34 -5.19 29.08
CA PRO A 195 19.91 -3.80 29.26
C PRO A 195 19.96 -2.99 27.96
N ALA A 196 19.08 -1.99 27.85
CA ALA A 196 18.99 -1.09 26.71
C ALA A 196 20.31 -0.35 26.53
N THR A 197 21.01 -0.63 25.43
CA THR A 197 22.27 0.01 25.08
C THR A 197 22.11 0.85 23.82
N PRO A 198 22.62 2.09 23.79
CA PRO A 198 22.59 2.92 22.59
C PRO A 198 23.40 2.28 21.46
N PHE A 199 22.80 2.21 20.28
CA PHE A 199 23.38 1.75 19.04
C PHE A 199 23.23 2.84 17.99
N SER A 200 24.32 3.16 17.29
CA SER A 200 24.31 4.14 16.20
C SER A 200 24.30 3.43 14.86
N ALA A 201 23.41 3.85 13.97
CA ALA A 201 23.36 3.38 12.60
C ALA A 201 23.21 4.57 11.64
N THR A 202 23.74 4.40 10.43
CA THR A 202 23.42 5.25 9.29
C THR A 202 22.62 4.40 8.33
N LEU A 203 21.35 4.76 8.13
CA LEU A 203 20.45 4.05 7.25
C LEU A 203 20.45 4.76 5.90
N VAL A 204 20.80 4.02 4.85
CA VAL A 204 20.72 4.54 3.49
C VAL A 204 19.25 4.63 3.10
N ILE A 205 18.75 5.85 2.99
CA ILE A 205 17.40 6.16 2.53
C ILE A 205 17.39 6.08 1.00
N ARG A 206 18.31 6.78 0.35
CA ARG A 206 18.55 6.78 -1.11
C ARG A 206 20.03 6.46 -1.36
N ALA A 207 20.33 5.53 -2.26
CA ALA A 207 21.70 5.07 -2.46
C ALA A 207 22.58 6.18 -3.06
N ASN A 208 23.81 6.31 -2.55
CA ASN A 208 24.76 7.33 -2.97
C ASN A 208 25.26 7.05 -4.41
N GLY A 209 24.54 7.62 -5.37
CA GLY A 209 24.67 7.45 -6.82
C GLY A 209 23.68 8.35 -7.59
N ASP A 210 22.55 8.69 -6.97
CA ASP A 210 21.51 9.56 -7.53
C ASP A 210 21.78 11.05 -7.31
N LYS A 211 22.79 11.56 -8.03
CA LYS A 211 22.91 13.02 -8.28
C LYS A 211 22.09 13.51 -9.47
N SER A 212 21.28 12.62 -10.03
CA SER A 212 20.17 12.92 -10.92
C SER A 212 18.93 12.40 -10.20
N GLY A 213 17.77 13.05 -10.34
CA GLY A 213 16.49 12.46 -9.92
C GLY A 213 16.13 11.23 -10.75
N ILE A 214 16.99 10.20 -10.72
CA ILE A 214 16.75 8.87 -11.22
C ILE A 214 16.20 8.12 -10.01
N LEU A 215 15.02 7.56 -10.19
CA LEU A 215 14.34 6.74 -9.22
C LEU A 215 15.15 5.46 -9.01
N CYS A 216 15.23 4.95 -7.77
CA CYS A 216 15.85 3.64 -7.57
C CYS A 216 14.98 2.54 -8.21
N GLU A 217 15.51 1.34 -8.43
CA GLU A 217 14.74 0.27 -9.10
C GLU A 217 13.45 -0.07 -8.36
N GLN A 218 13.44 0.03 -7.03
CA GLN A 218 12.23 -0.12 -6.24
C GLN A 218 11.24 1.03 -6.47
N ASP A 219 11.69 2.28 -6.54
CA ASP A 219 10.81 3.43 -6.81
C ASP A 219 10.21 3.31 -8.23
N LEU A 220 11.04 2.92 -9.22
CA LEU A 220 10.58 2.62 -10.58
C LEU A 220 9.57 1.47 -10.60
N ALA A 221 9.78 0.43 -9.79
CA ALA A 221 8.84 -0.67 -9.66
C ALA A 221 7.48 -0.17 -9.14
N MET A 222 7.49 0.63 -8.06
CA MET A 222 6.27 1.18 -7.48
C MET A 222 5.51 2.09 -8.45
N GLU A 223 6.20 3.03 -9.12
CA GLU A 223 5.56 3.89 -10.14
C GLU A 223 4.95 3.06 -11.28
N MET A 224 5.67 2.02 -11.73
CA MET A 224 5.16 1.12 -12.77
C MET A 224 3.96 0.31 -12.29
N TYR A 225 3.96 -0.18 -11.05
CA TYR A 225 2.81 -0.88 -10.49
C TYR A 225 1.60 0.03 -10.35
N GLU A 226 1.77 1.28 -9.94
CA GLU A 226 0.68 2.26 -9.89
C GLU A 226 0.11 2.54 -11.28
N ALA A 227 0.97 2.78 -12.27
CA ALA A 227 0.54 2.95 -13.66
C ALA A 227 -0.21 1.72 -14.19
N VAL A 228 0.22 0.51 -13.81
CA VAL A 228 -0.46 -0.75 -14.14
C VAL A 228 -1.80 -0.87 -13.43
N LEU A 229 -1.89 -0.56 -12.14
CA LEU A 229 -3.12 -0.57 -11.36
C LEU A 229 -4.14 0.44 -11.91
N ASN A 230 -3.68 1.57 -12.44
CA ASN A 230 -4.51 2.57 -13.11
C ASN A 230 -4.79 2.26 -14.59
N ASN A 231 -4.32 1.10 -15.09
CA ASN A 231 -4.52 0.65 -16.46
C ASN A 231 -3.89 1.57 -17.52
N GLU A 232 -2.82 2.28 -17.16
CA GLU A 232 -2.11 3.24 -18.02
C GLU A 232 -0.97 2.56 -18.81
N VAL A 233 -0.46 1.44 -18.30
CA VAL A 233 0.65 0.69 -18.91
C VAL A 233 0.31 -0.79 -19.03
N GLU A 234 0.70 -1.39 -20.16
CA GLU A 234 0.55 -2.83 -20.40
C GLU A 234 1.61 -3.65 -19.65
N ILE A 235 1.18 -4.76 -19.07
CA ILE A 235 2.03 -5.80 -18.48
C ILE A 235 2.29 -6.94 -19.46
N TYR A 236 3.41 -7.62 -19.29
CA TYR A 236 3.75 -8.81 -20.07
C TYR A 236 3.23 -10.07 -19.38
N ASP A 237 2.20 -10.69 -19.93
CA ASP A 237 1.66 -11.96 -19.47
C ASP A 237 2.60 -13.10 -19.88
N THR A 238 3.26 -13.71 -18.89
CA THR A 238 4.26 -14.76 -19.12
C THR A 238 3.65 -16.08 -19.59
N ILE A 239 2.38 -16.35 -19.30
CA ILE A 239 1.68 -17.57 -19.72
C ILE A 239 1.22 -17.45 -21.17
N HIS A 240 0.63 -16.31 -21.52
CA HIS A 240 0.07 -16.08 -22.85
C HIS A 240 1.06 -15.42 -23.83
N ASN A 241 2.22 -14.99 -23.35
CA ASN A 241 3.29 -14.38 -24.14
C ASN A 241 2.80 -13.16 -24.95
N LYS A 242 2.04 -12.28 -24.28
CA LYS A 242 1.44 -11.06 -24.87
C LYS A 242 1.49 -9.91 -23.88
N ARG A 243 1.43 -8.68 -24.40
CA ARG A 243 1.16 -7.49 -23.59
C ARG A 243 -0.34 -7.29 -23.45
N ILE A 244 -0.77 -6.89 -22.26
CA ILE A 244 -2.17 -6.70 -21.91
C ILE A 244 -2.30 -5.67 -20.80
N LEU A 245 -3.43 -4.97 -20.76
CA LEU A 245 -3.81 -4.12 -19.64
C LEU A 245 -4.23 -4.96 -18.44
N LEU A 246 -4.02 -4.48 -17.21
CA LEU A 246 -4.34 -5.26 -16.01
C LEU A 246 -5.84 -5.57 -15.93
N ALA A 247 -6.70 -4.61 -16.28
CA ALA A 247 -8.16 -4.79 -16.26
C ALA A 247 -8.63 -5.96 -17.15
N ASP A 248 -7.93 -6.20 -18.26
CA ASP A 248 -8.24 -7.25 -19.25
C ASP A 248 -7.61 -8.61 -18.89
N CYS A 249 -6.79 -8.67 -17.85
CA CYS A 249 -6.25 -9.93 -17.35
C CYS A 249 -7.38 -10.80 -16.82
N THR A 250 -7.28 -12.10 -17.00
CA THR A 250 -8.31 -13.04 -16.57
C THR A 250 -7.81 -13.89 -15.40
N THR A 251 -8.70 -14.17 -14.44
CA THR A 251 -8.44 -15.11 -13.35
C THR A 251 -8.00 -16.48 -13.89
N PRO A 252 -6.89 -17.05 -13.40
CA PRO A 252 -6.33 -18.32 -13.89
C PRO A 252 -7.30 -19.51 -13.91
N TYR A 253 -8.18 -19.62 -12.92
CA TYR A 253 -9.06 -20.78 -12.79
C TYR A 253 -10.35 -20.64 -13.60
N ASN A 254 -10.99 -19.48 -13.57
CA ASN A 254 -12.31 -19.27 -14.18
C ASN A 254 -12.30 -18.44 -15.48
N GLY A 255 -11.18 -17.81 -15.83
CA GLY A 255 -11.08 -16.97 -17.03
C GLY A 255 -11.91 -15.68 -16.94
N ILE A 256 -12.30 -15.26 -15.74
CA ILE A 256 -13.09 -14.04 -15.52
C ILE A 256 -12.15 -12.83 -15.60
N PRO A 257 -12.44 -11.79 -16.40
CA PRO A 257 -11.67 -10.55 -16.40
C PRO A 257 -11.56 -9.94 -15.00
N LEU A 258 -10.42 -9.35 -14.66
CA LEU A 258 -10.23 -8.72 -13.36
C LEU A 258 -11.23 -7.57 -13.17
N SER A 259 -11.59 -6.84 -14.23
CA SER A 259 -12.62 -5.80 -14.20
C SER A 259 -14.02 -6.27 -13.81
N ASP A 260 -14.26 -7.58 -13.84
CA ASP A 260 -15.51 -8.20 -13.42
C ASP A 260 -15.43 -8.84 -12.03
N CYS A 261 -14.27 -8.77 -11.37
CA CYS A 261 -14.09 -9.30 -10.01
C CYS A 261 -14.59 -8.29 -8.97
N GLU A 262 -15.54 -8.71 -8.14
CA GLU A 262 -16.18 -7.84 -7.12
C GLU A 262 -15.27 -7.54 -5.92
N GLN A 263 -14.26 -8.37 -5.65
CA GLN A 263 -13.42 -8.28 -4.46
C GLN A 263 -11.96 -8.55 -4.80
N LEU A 264 -11.27 -7.52 -5.25
CA LEU A 264 -9.83 -7.56 -5.44
C LEU A 264 -9.13 -7.08 -4.18
N LYS A 265 -8.01 -7.71 -3.88
CA LYS A 265 -7.10 -7.28 -2.82
C LYS A 265 -5.67 -7.29 -3.35
N TYR A 266 -4.80 -6.52 -2.73
CA TYR A 266 -3.41 -6.45 -3.13
C TYR A 266 -2.47 -6.30 -1.95
N ALA A 267 -1.19 -6.57 -2.19
CA ALA A 267 -0.11 -6.36 -1.25
C ALA A 267 1.21 -6.12 -2.00
N TYR A 268 2.13 -5.39 -1.38
CA TYR A 268 3.52 -5.29 -1.82
C TYR A 268 4.40 -6.13 -0.91
N THR A 269 5.26 -6.98 -1.47
CA THR A 269 6.18 -7.79 -0.68
C THR A 269 7.40 -8.19 -1.50
N ASP A 270 8.57 -8.14 -0.88
CA ASP A 270 9.84 -8.61 -1.44
C ASP A 270 9.92 -10.14 -1.31
N MET A 271 9.53 -10.86 -2.35
CA MET A 271 9.39 -12.32 -2.28
C MET A 271 10.71 -13.07 -2.39
N ASP A 272 11.73 -12.48 -3.00
CA ASP A 272 13.00 -13.16 -3.26
C ASP A 272 14.20 -12.55 -2.53
N ASN A 273 13.99 -11.48 -1.77
CA ASN A 273 14.96 -10.73 -0.98
C ASN A 273 15.96 -9.95 -1.86
N ASP A 274 15.51 -9.47 -3.02
CA ASP A 274 16.28 -8.58 -3.91
C ASP A 274 16.08 -7.09 -3.59
N ALA A 275 15.31 -6.77 -2.54
CA ALA A 275 14.91 -5.43 -2.12
C ALA A 275 14.00 -4.69 -3.11
N ILE A 276 13.44 -5.39 -4.10
CA ILE A 276 12.37 -4.91 -4.97
C ILE A 276 11.10 -5.66 -4.59
N ASN A 277 10.06 -4.94 -4.20
CA ASN A 277 8.77 -5.56 -3.90
C ASN A 277 8.12 -6.04 -5.19
N GLU A 278 7.48 -7.20 -5.14
CA GLU A 278 6.45 -7.59 -6.08
C GLU A 278 5.08 -7.04 -5.65
N LEU A 279 4.23 -6.75 -6.63
CA LEU A 279 2.82 -6.49 -6.43
C LEU A 279 2.06 -7.82 -6.54
N VAL A 280 1.39 -8.21 -5.46
CA VAL A 280 0.55 -9.41 -5.42
C VAL A 280 -0.91 -9.00 -5.43
N ILE A 281 -1.71 -9.62 -6.30
CA ILE A 281 -3.16 -9.41 -6.37
C ILE A 281 -3.87 -10.73 -6.04
N ASP A 282 -4.75 -10.68 -5.04
CA ASP A 282 -5.69 -11.74 -4.71
C ASP A 282 -7.05 -11.43 -5.35
N CYS A 283 -7.45 -12.33 -6.26
CA CYS A 283 -8.72 -12.28 -7.00
C CYS A 283 -9.52 -13.58 -6.81
N GLY A 284 -9.26 -14.32 -5.72
CA GLY A 284 -9.66 -15.72 -5.55
C GLY A 284 -8.66 -16.71 -6.18
N ASP A 285 -7.84 -16.23 -7.10
CA ASP A 285 -6.56 -16.78 -7.54
C ASP A 285 -5.43 -15.80 -7.16
N THR A 286 -4.17 -16.15 -7.39
CA THR A 286 -3.03 -15.25 -7.09
C THR A 286 -2.33 -14.81 -8.36
N LEU A 287 -2.22 -13.49 -8.53
CA LEU A 287 -1.41 -12.86 -9.56
C LEU A 287 -0.21 -12.19 -8.91
N ILE A 288 0.96 -12.32 -9.52
CA ILE A 288 2.20 -11.71 -9.05
C ILE A 288 2.78 -10.90 -10.19
N LEU A 289 2.99 -9.61 -9.93
CA LEU A 289 3.58 -8.66 -10.86
C LEU A 289 4.99 -8.34 -10.38
N ARG A 290 5.97 -8.51 -11.27
CA ARG A 290 7.37 -8.21 -11.02
C ARG A 290 7.87 -7.17 -12.01
N TYR A 291 8.48 -6.12 -11.48
CA TYR A 291 9.30 -5.19 -12.25
C TYR A 291 10.66 -5.79 -12.57
N TYR A 292 11.07 -5.74 -13.84
CA TYR A 292 12.42 -6.11 -14.26
C TYR A 292 12.81 -5.36 -15.54
N GLU A 293 13.94 -4.65 -15.51
CA GLU A 293 14.50 -3.90 -16.64
C GLU A 293 13.45 -3.01 -17.36
N GLY A 294 12.72 -2.20 -16.60
CA GLY A 294 11.74 -1.24 -17.14
C GLY A 294 10.41 -1.85 -17.59
N ASN A 295 10.16 -3.13 -17.33
CA ASN A 295 8.93 -3.83 -17.71
C ASN A 295 8.29 -4.50 -16.49
N VAL A 296 6.97 -4.65 -16.52
CA VAL A 296 6.22 -5.42 -15.53
C VAL A 296 5.78 -6.75 -16.12
N TYR A 297 6.13 -7.84 -15.45
CA TYR A 297 5.82 -9.22 -15.84
C TYR A 297 4.77 -9.81 -14.92
N LEU A 298 3.75 -10.43 -15.50
CA LEU A 298 2.67 -11.10 -14.79
C LEU A 298 2.93 -12.60 -14.72
N TYR A 299 2.84 -13.16 -13.51
CA TYR A 299 2.82 -14.59 -13.22
C TYR A 299 1.52 -14.94 -12.52
N SER A 300 0.81 -15.93 -13.05
CA SER A 300 -0.55 -16.24 -12.62
C SER A 300 -0.64 -17.65 -12.05
N PHE A 301 -1.26 -17.78 -10.89
CA PHE A 301 -1.38 -19.03 -10.15
C PHE A 301 -2.84 -19.28 -9.80
N THR A 302 -3.28 -20.52 -10.01
CA THR A 302 -4.56 -20.95 -9.44
C THR A 302 -4.46 -21.04 -7.92
N PHE A 303 -5.58 -20.86 -7.21
CA PHE A 303 -5.61 -20.95 -5.74
C PHE A 303 -5.01 -22.24 -5.16
N ARG A 304 -4.95 -23.35 -5.92
CA ARG A 304 -4.33 -24.61 -5.47
C ARG A 304 -2.82 -24.64 -5.67
N ALA A 305 -2.35 -23.94 -6.71
CA ALA A 305 -0.94 -23.88 -7.03
C ALA A 305 -0.17 -22.96 -6.07
N LEU A 306 -0.85 -21.98 -5.47
CA LEU A 306 -0.26 -21.04 -4.53
C LEU A 306 -1.35 -20.55 -3.56
N TYR A 307 -1.31 -20.99 -2.31
CA TYR A 307 -2.12 -20.40 -1.24
C TYR A 307 -1.30 -20.24 0.03
N TYR A 308 -1.77 -19.35 0.90
CA TYR A 308 -1.04 -18.91 2.07
C TYR A 308 0.39 -18.42 1.74
N LEU A 309 0.48 -17.37 0.93
CA LEU A 309 1.74 -16.70 0.64
C LEU A 309 2.31 -16.01 1.90
N ASN A 310 3.62 -16.14 2.10
CA ASN A 310 4.40 -15.46 3.13
C ASN A 310 5.20 -14.30 2.54
N THR A 311 5.60 -13.37 3.41
CA THR A 311 6.32 -12.16 3.00
C THR A 311 7.70 -12.44 2.40
N ASP A 312 8.26 -13.65 2.60
CA ASP A 312 9.55 -14.06 2.04
C ASP A 312 9.41 -14.93 0.77
N GLY A 313 8.23 -14.88 0.13
CA GLY A 313 7.92 -15.61 -1.10
C GLY A 313 7.67 -17.11 -0.91
N SER A 314 7.68 -17.62 0.33
CA SER A 314 7.27 -19.00 0.59
C SER A 314 5.75 -19.15 0.61
N TYR A 315 5.26 -20.29 0.12
CA TYR A 315 3.83 -20.53 -0.06
C TYR A 315 3.50 -22.01 0.04
N THR A 316 2.29 -22.30 0.52
CA THR A 316 1.77 -23.66 0.57
C THR A 316 1.15 -24.03 -0.77
N TRP A 317 1.32 -25.28 -1.16
CA TRP A 317 0.68 -25.87 -2.33
C TRP A 317 0.12 -27.25 -1.97
N ASN A 318 -0.88 -27.68 -2.72
CA ASN A 318 -1.38 -29.04 -2.62
C ASN A 318 -1.69 -29.62 -4.00
N HIS A 319 -1.57 -30.94 -4.10
CA HIS A 319 -1.90 -31.71 -5.29
C HIS A 319 -2.90 -32.82 -4.92
N THR A 320 -4.05 -32.80 -5.59
CA THR A 320 -5.08 -33.84 -5.44
C THR A 320 -4.89 -34.90 -6.52
N GLY A 321 -3.99 -35.86 -6.27
CA GLY A 321 -3.68 -37.00 -7.15
C GLY A 321 -4.04 -38.36 -6.52
N GLN A 322 -3.46 -39.45 -7.05
CA GLN A 322 -3.56 -40.79 -6.41
C GLN A 322 -2.87 -40.81 -5.04
N ASP A 323 -1.77 -40.08 -4.92
CA ASP A 323 -1.12 -39.76 -3.65
C ASP A 323 -1.47 -38.29 -3.32
N PHE A 324 -2.08 -38.06 -2.15
CA PHE A 324 -2.35 -36.69 -1.70
C PHE A 324 -1.02 -36.08 -1.26
N GLU A 325 -0.60 -35.01 -1.93
CA GLU A 325 0.64 -34.31 -1.61
C GLU A 325 0.35 -32.87 -1.20
N TYR A 326 1.03 -32.39 -0.18
CA TYR A 326 1.11 -30.97 0.12
C TYR A 326 2.50 -30.61 0.62
N GLY A 327 2.86 -29.34 0.49
CA GLY A 327 4.17 -28.88 0.87
C GLY A 327 4.27 -27.37 0.87
N GLU A 328 5.49 -26.89 1.07
CA GLU A 328 5.83 -25.49 0.96
C GLU A 328 6.98 -25.32 -0.01
N ASN A 329 6.81 -24.37 -0.93
CA ASN A 329 7.86 -23.94 -1.84
C ASN A 329 8.20 -22.48 -1.55
N LYS A 330 9.35 -22.03 -2.04
CA LYS A 330 9.74 -20.62 -2.09
C LYS A 330 9.93 -20.18 -3.53
N LEU A 331 9.29 -19.07 -3.89
CA LEU A 331 9.51 -18.39 -5.18
C LEU A 331 10.84 -17.64 -5.14
N TYR A 332 11.47 -17.55 -6.31
CA TYR A 332 12.54 -16.60 -6.59
C TYR A 332 12.60 -16.35 -8.09
N PHE A 333 13.27 -15.28 -8.48
CA PHE A 333 13.35 -14.90 -9.88
C PHE A 333 14.80 -14.90 -10.36
N GLU A 334 15.00 -15.41 -11.57
CA GLU A 334 16.26 -15.32 -12.30
C GLU A 334 15.99 -14.49 -13.57
N GLY A 335 16.12 -13.17 -13.42
CA GLY A 335 15.64 -12.21 -14.42
C GLY A 335 14.12 -12.28 -14.58
N VAL A 336 13.65 -12.59 -15.78
CA VAL A 336 12.22 -12.79 -16.10
C VAL A 336 11.72 -14.21 -15.84
N ALA A 337 12.60 -15.13 -15.41
CA ALA A 337 12.21 -16.50 -15.16
C ALA A 337 11.80 -16.67 -13.69
N LEU A 338 10.53 -17.00 -13.46
CA LEU A 338 10.07 -17.48 -12.17
C LEU A 338 10.61 -18.89 -11.90
N LYS A 339 11.17 -19.08 -10.72
CA LYS A 339 11.66 -20.36 -10.22
C LYS A 339 11.04 -20.68 -8.87
N THR A 340 11.07 -21.97 -8.52
CA THR A 340 10.60 -22.48 -7.24
C THR A 340 11.65 -23.35 -6.61
N LYS A 341 11.76 -23.27 -5.28
CA LYS A 341 12.57 -24.17 -4.45
C LYS A 341 11.65 -24.90 -3.49
N GLU A 342 11.66 -26.23 -3.50
CA GLU A 342 10.96 -27.03 -2.48
C GLU A 342 11.62 -26.84 -1.12
N LEU A 343 10.83 -26.47 -0.11
CA LEU A 343 11.27 -26.39 1.29
C LEU A 343 10.96 -27.71 1.99
N TYR A 344 9.70 -28.13 1.94
CA TYR A 344 9.28 -29.43 2.43
C TYR A 344 8.08 -29.98 1.64
N ARG A 345 7.87 -31.28 1.74
CA ARG A 345 6.75 -31.99 1.12
C ARG A 345 6.32 -33.18 1.96
N ILE A 346 5.02 -33.41 2.02
CA ILE A 346 4.38 -34.53 2.71
C ILE A 346 3.52 -35.26 1.69
N VAL A 347 3.71 -36.58 1.59
CA VAL A 347 3.02 -37.46 0.65
C VAL A 347 2.16 -38.42 1.46
N ASN A 348 0.93 -38.66 1.02
CA ASN A 348 -0.02 -39.59 1.61
C ASN A 348 -0.44 -39.25 3.05
N ASP A 349 -0.58 -37.95 3.36
CA ASP A 349 -1.06 -37.53 4.68
C ASP A 349 -2.44 -38.11 5.01
N GLY A 350 -2.55 -38.75 6.18
CA GLY A 350 -3.74 -39.48 6.62
C GLY A 350 -3.78 -40.98 6.25
N GLU A 351 -2.79 -41.50 5.52
CA GLU A 351 -2.70 -42.91 5.11
C GLU A 351 -1.56 -43.66 5.85
N PRO A 352 -1.52 -45.02 5.83
CA PRO A 352 -0.51 -45.80 6.55
C PRO A 352 0.95 -45.58 6.12
N ASN A 353 1.17 -44.96 4.95
CA ASN A 353 2.50 -44.79 4.33
C ASN A 353 2.81 -43.30 4.10
N VAL A 354 2.63 -42.46 5.13
CA VAL A 354 3.02 -41.05 5.05
C VAL A 354 4.53 -40.94 4.87
N GLU A 355 4.97 -40.17 3.87
CA GLU A 355 6.37 -39.87 3.63
C GLU A 355 6.64 -38.37 3.78
N PHE A 356 7.76 -38.03 4.44
CA PHE A 356 8.13 -36.66 4.74
C PHE A 356 9.45 -36.31 4.06
N TYR A 357 9.52 -35.12 3.47
CA TYR A 357 10.69 -34.65 2.73
C TYR A 357 11.05 -33.22 3.15
N ILE A 358 12.35 -32.93 3.30
CA ILE A 358 12.91 -31.58 3.43
C ILE A 358 13.93 -31.39 2.31
N GLU A 359 13.76 -30.35 1.49
CA GLU A 359 14.60 -30.08 0.31
C GLU A 359 14.87 -31.35 -0.54
N GLY A 360 13.82 -32.12 -0.84
CA GLY A 360 13.89 -33.37 -1.61
C GLY A 360 14.51 -34.58 -0.89
N LYS A 361 14.92 -34.47 0.37
CA LYS A 361 15.48 -35.60 1.16
C LYS A 361 14.42 -36.16 2.10
N GLN A 362 14.25 -37.47 2.07
CA GLN A 362 13.32 -38.16 2.98
C GLN A 362 13.81 -38.03 4.43
N VAL A 363 12.88 -37.67 5.32
CA VAL A 363 13.12 -37.45 6.75
C VAL A 363 12.04 -38.14 7.59
N THR A 364 12.23 -38.17 8.90
CA THR A 364 11.24 -38.64 9.87
C THR A 364 10.16 -37.59 10.13
N GLN A 365 9.02 -38.02 10.68
CA GLN A 365 7.95 -37.12 11.10
C GLN A 365 8.44 -36.08 12.13
N GLU A 366 9.29 -36.48 13.07
CA GLU A 366 9.83 -35.58 14.11
C GLU A 366 10.70 -34.48 13.50
N GLU A 367 11.52 -34.82 12.52
CA GLU A 367 12.40 -33.87 11.83
C GLU A 367 11.59 -32.81 11.05
N ILE A 368 10.53 -33.21 10.34
CA ILE A 368 9.71 -32.24 9.59
C ILE A 368 8.89 -31.33 10.50
N LEU A 369 8.35 -31.84 11.61
CA LEU A 369 7.61 -31.02 12.57
C LEU A 369 8.52 -29.97 13.20
N LYS A 370 9.74 -30.37 13.58
CA LYS A 370 10.76 -29.46 14.09
C LYS A 370 11.23 -28.46 13.04
N TYR A 371 11.31 -28.86 11.77
CA TYR A 371 11.62 -27.94 10.67
C TYR A 371 10.54 -26.86 10.53
N ILE A 372 9.27 -27.24 10.49
CA ILE A 372 8.14 -26.30 10.36
C ILE A 372 8.10 -25.34 11.56
N GLU A 373 8.27 -25.84 12.78
CA GLU A 373 8.26 -25.02 14.01
C GLU A 373 9.38 -23.96 14.00
N ASN A 374 10.58 -24.33 13.57
CA ASN A 374 11.74 -23.42 13.55
C ASN A 374 11.72 -22.44 12.36
N ASN A 375 10.85 -22.65 11.37
CA ASN A 375 10.76 -21.83 10.16
C ASN A 375 9.38 -21.15 10.08
N SER A 376 8.88 -20.62 11.20
CA SER A 376 7.65 -19.84 11.19
C SER A 376 7.83 -18.58 10.31
N LYS A 377 6.78 -18.27 9.53
CA LYS A 377 6.78 -17.20 8.54
C LYS A 377 5.64 -16.23 8.79
N THR A 378 5.86 -14.99 8.38
CA THR A 378 4.83 -13.95 8.37
C THR A 378 4.02 -14.08 7.09
N ARG A 379 2.70 -14.14 7.23
CA ARG A 379 1.77 -14.16 6.09
C ARG A 379 1.72 -12.79 5.42
N VAL A 380 1.51 -12.77 4.11
CA VAL A 380 1.19 -11.53 3.40
C VAL A 380 -0.17 -11.03 3.90
N GLU A 381 -0.23 -9.76 4.28
CA GLU A 381 -1.45 -9.07 4.63
C GLU A 381 -1.95 -8.28 3.42
N PHE A 382 -3.21 -8.47 3.08
CA PHE A 382 -3.81 -7.91 1.88
C PHE A 382 -4.72 -6.73 2.22
N GLU A 383 -4.57 -5.65 1.47
CA GLU A 383 -5.46 -4.48 1.51
C GLU A 383 -6.52 -4.59 0.40
N PRO A 384 -7.75 -4.08 0.60
CA PRO A 384 -8.72 -3.95 -0.48
C PRO A 384 -8.14 -3.15 -1.65
N LEU A 385 -8.32 -3.64 -2.88
CA LEU A 385 -7.96 -2.92 -4.09
C LEU A 385 -9.21 -2.23 -4.66
N GLU A 386 -9.30 -0.91 -4.48
CA GLU A 386 -10.35 -0.09 -5.12
C GLU A 386 -9.92 0.29 -6.54
N ALA A 387 -9.93 -0.69 -7.45
CA ALA A 387 -9.64 -0.42 -8.84
C ALA A 387 -10.83 0.31 -9.51
N THR A 388 -10.60 1.53 -9.98
CA THR A 388 -11.55 2.31 -10.78
C THR A 388 -11.32 2.06 -12.28
N TRP A 389 -11.18 0.80 -12.68
CA TRP A 389 -11.11 0.49 -14.11
C TRP A 389 -12.42 0.90 -14.76
N GLN A 390 -12.37 1.85 -15.68
CA GLN A 390 -13.53 2.23 -16.46
C GLN A 390 -14.02 1.00 -17.21
N LYS A 391 -15.11 0.43 -16.72
CA LYS A 391 -15.74 -0.75 -17.28
C LYS A 391 -16.26 -0.37 -18.65
N THR A 392 -15.59 -0.85 -19.70
CA THR A 392 -16.16 -0.74 -21.04
C THR A 392 -17.16 -1.88 -21.24
N ILE A 393 -18.26 -1.60 -21.92
CA ILE A 393 -19.21 -2.63 -22.36
C ILE A 393 -18.54 -3.51 -23.43
N SER A 394 -18.86 -4.80 -23.46
CA SER A 394 -18.31 -5.70 -24.48
C SER A 394 -18.88 -5.40 -25.88
N LEU A 395 -18.20 -5.86 -26.94
CA LEU A 395 -18.74 -5.77 -28.29
C LEU A 395 -20.09 -6.49 -28.42
N GLU A 396 -20.28 -7.65 -27.78
CA GLU A 396 -21.60 -8.31 -27.76
C GLU A 396 -22.66 -7.40 -27.14
N LYS A 397 -22.34 -6.73 -26.03
CA LYS A 397 -23.27 -5.83 -25.38
C LYS A 397 -23.59 -4.61 -26.25
N ALA A 398 -22.59 -4.06 -26.94
CA ALA A 398 -22.79 -2.98 -27.90
C ALA A 398 -23.67 -3.42 -29.09
N LEU A 399 -23.51 -4.65 -29.59
CA LEU A 399 -24.36 -5.21 -30.65
C LEU A 399 -25.82 -5.39 -30.18
N GLU A 400 -26.04 -5.78 -28.91
CA GLU A 400 -27.37 -5.83 -28.32
C GLU A 400 -28.03 -4.45 -28.26
N ILE A 401 -27.30 -3.44 -27.78
CA ILE A 401 -27.79 -2.04 -27.69
C ILE A 401 -28.15 -1.53 -29.09
N ALA A 402 -27.31 -1.80 -30.09
CA ALA A 402 -27.57 -1.41 -31.48
C ALA A 402 -28.84 -2.09 -32.04
N ALA A 403 -29.03 -3.39 -31.74
CA ALA A 403 -30.21 -4.12 -32.18
C ALA A 403 -31.50 -3.58 -31.55
N GLU A 404 -31.45 -3.23 -30.27
CA GLU A 404 -32.58 -2.63 -29.56
C GLU A 404 -32.92 -1.25 -30.13
N TYR A 405 -31.92 -0.40 -30.38
CA TYR A 405 -32.10 0.91 -31.00
C TYR A 405 -32.84 0.85 -32.34
N TRP A 406 -32.37 0.03 -33.29
CA TRP A 406 -33.02 -0.07 -34.60
C TRP A 406 -34.40 -0.74 -34.54
N TYR A 407 -34.62 -1.61 -33.56
CA TYR A 407 -35.95 -2.13 -33.30
C TYR A 407 -36.89 -1.05 -32.78
N GLU A 408 -36.47 -0.20 -31.85
CA GLU A 408 -37.30 0.89 -31.34
C GLU A 408 -37.57 1.98 -32.37
N CYS A 409 -36.55 2.38 -33.14
CA CYS A 409 -36.67 3.45 -34.13
C CYS A 409 -37.41 3.01 -35.40
N TYR A 410 -37.19 1.77 -35.86
CA TYR A 410 -37.63 1.33 -37.19
C TYR A 410 -38.36 -0.02 -37.19
N ASN A 411 -38.52 -0.67 -36.04
CA ASN A 411 -39.09 -2.02 -35.92
C ASN A 411 -38.35 -3.06 -36.78
N ILE A 412 -37.02 -2.94 -36.84
CA ILE A 412 -36.11 -3.83 -37.59
C ILE A 412 -35.44 -4.80 -36.62
N LYS A 413 -35.43 -6.09 -36.96
CA LYS A 413 -34.61 -7.11 -36.29
C LYS A 413 -33.57 -7.72 -37.24
N PRO A 414 -32.41 -8.17 -36.74
CA PRO A 414 -31.48 -8.96 -37.55
C PRO A 414 -32.17 -10.14 -38.22
N GLY A 415 -31.99 -10.27 -39.54
CA GLY A 415 -32.62 -11.30 -40.37
C GLY A 415 -33.97 -10.93 -40.99
N ASP A 416 -34.62 -9.84 -40.54
CA ASP A 416 -35.83 -9.32 -41.20
C ASP A 416 -35.50 -8.90 -42.64
N LYS A 417 -36.45 -9.02 -43.56
CA LYS A 417 -36.26 -8.63 -44.97
C LYS A 417 -36.73 -7.20 -45.21
N ALA A 418 -35.87 -6.36 -45.79
CA ALA A 418 -36.22 -5.02 -46.23
C ALA A 418 -37.33 -5.07 -47.28
N SER A 419 -38.34 -4.20 -47.16
CA SER A 419 -39.51 -4.24 -48.04
C SER A 419 -39.20 -3.76 -49.46
N GLU A 420 -38.19 -2.90 -49.58
CA GLU A 420 -37.77 -2.22 -50.79
C GLU A 420 -36.86 -3.10 -51.66
N THR A 421 -36.00 -3.88 -51.02
CA THR A 421 -34.96 -4.66 -51.71
C THR A 421 -35.15 -6.17 -51.59
N GLY A 422 -35.87 -6.64 -50.57
CA GLY A 422 -36.02 -8.06 -50.23
C GLY A 422 -34.79 -8.68 -49.55
N PHE A 423 -33.72 -7.92 -49.32
CA PHE A 423 -32.51 -8.39 -48.66
C PHE A 423 -32.67 -8.43 -47.14
N PRO A 424 -32.05 -9.41 -46.44
CA PRO A 424 -32.11 -9.45 -44.99
C PRO A 424 -31.20 -8.39 -44.36
N TYR A 425 -31.65 -7.83 -43.23
CA TYR A 425 -30.88 -6.92 -42.40
C TYR A 425 -29.82 -7.68 -41.59
N GLY A 426 -28.64 -7.08 -41.45
CA GLY A 426 -27.59 -7.50 -40.54
C GLY A 426 -27.08 -6.32 -39.71
N ILE A 427 -26.58 -6.63 -38.52
CA ILE A 427 -25.89 -5.70 -37.63
C ILE A 427 -24.45 -6.14 -37.56
N LEU A 428 -23.52 -5.25 -37.90
CA LEU A 428 -22.12 -5.60 -38.03
C LEU A 428 -21.21 -4.52 -37.44
N PRO A 429 -20.14 -4.92 -36.73
CA PRO A 429 -19.08 -3.99 -36.36
C PRO A 429 -18.35 -3.51 -37.61
N LYS A 430 -18.04 -2.21 -37.68
CA LYS A 430 -17.27 -1.61 -38.80
C LYS A 430 -15.85 -1.25 -38.41
N ASN A 431 -15.67 -0.73 -37.21
CA ASN A 431 -14.39 -0.50 -36.53
C ASN A 431 -14.69 -0.22 -35.07
N SER A 432 -13.76 -0.55 -34.19
CA SER A 432 -13.74 -0.09 -32.80
C SER A 432 -12.43 0.65 -32.59
N ASP A 433 -12.50 1.87 -32.10
CA ASP A 433 -11.38 2.45 -31.35
C ASP A 433 -11.66 2.24 -29.85
N ASN A 434 -10.66 2.39 -28.99
CA ASN A 434 -10.79 2.09 -27.55
C ASN A 434 -11.84 2.97 -26.82
N ALA A 435 -12.44 3.95 -27.51
CA ALA A 435 -13.43 4.85 -26.95
C ALA A 435 -14.85 4.53 -27.40
N ASN A 436 -15.08 4.09 -28.65
CA ASN A 436 -16.42 3.88 -29.20
C ASN A 436 -16.52 2.63 -30.10
N TYR A 437 -17.67 1.97 -30.08
CA TYR A 437 -18.05 0.94 -31.03
C TYR A 437 -18.79 1.54 -32.23
N LYS A 438 -18.23 1.44 -33.45
CA LYS A 438 -18.95 1.81 -34.68
C LYS A 438 -19.70 0.61 -35.23
N ILE A 439 -21.02 0.66 -35.16
CA ILE A 439 -21.89 -0.45 -35.55
C ILE A 439 -22.78 0.01 -36.69
N ALA A 440 -22.85 -0.81 -37.74
CA ALA A 440 -23.65 -0.52 -38.92
C ALA A 440 -24.84 -1.47 -39.04
N LEU A 441 -25.98 -0.89 -39.39
CA LEU A 441 -27.10 -1.60 -40.00
C LEU A 441 -26.81 -1.75 -41.49
N ALA A 442 -26.96 -2.96 -42.03
CA ALA A 442 -26.62 -3.27 -43.42
C ALA A 442 -27.60 -4.25 -44.07
N TRP A 443 -27.73 -4.19 -45.40
CA TRP A 443 -28.37 -5.25 -46.20
C TRP A 443 -27.34 -6.31 -46.59
N LEU A 444 -27.71 -7.59 -46.49
CA LEU A 444 -26.95 -8.69 -47.10
C LEU A 444 -27.38 -8.89 -48.56
N VAL A 445 -26.61 -8.31 -49.49
CA VAL A 445 -26.99 -8.16 -50.90
C VAL A 445 -26.87 -9.48 -51.68
N ASP A 446 -25.83 -10.28 -51.43
CA ASP A 446 -25.56 -11.51 -52.21
C ASP A 446 -25.01 -12.68 -51.36
N GLY A 447 -25.38 -12.74 -50.09
CA GLY A 447 -25.01 -13.83 -49.18
C GLY A 447 -23.60 -13.69 -48.59
N ASN A 448 -22.75 -12.80 -49.11
CA ASN A 448 -21.47 -12.45 -48.50
C ASN A 448 -21.13 -10.93 -48.54
N HIS A 449 -21.85 -10.12 -49.31
CA HIS A 449 -21.68 -8.67 -49.35
C HIS A 449 -22.70 -7.93 -48.48
N TYR A 450 -22.21 -7.01 -47.65
CA TYR A 450 -23.05 -6.13 -46.84
C TYR A 450 -22.97 -4.66 -47.31
N SER A 451 -24.12 -4.09 -47.66
CA SER A 451 -24.25 -2.65 -47.97
C SER A 451 -24.76 -1.91 -46.75
N THR A 452 -23.98 -0.96 -46.24
CA THR A 452 -24.36 -0.15 -45.07
C THR A 452 -25.54 0.76 -45.40
N ILE A 453 -26.49 0.83 -44.47
CA ILE A 453 -27.70 1.64 -44.52
C ILE A 453 -27.52 2.83 -43.58
N GLU A 454 -27.19 2.52 -42.33
CA GLU A 454 -27.02 3.47 -41.24
C GLU A 454 -25.86 3.01 -40.36
N MET A 455 -25.27 3.96 -39.66
CA MET A 455 -24.21 3.73 -38.69
C MET A 455 -24.49 4.53 -37.43
N ILE A 456 -24.28 3.89 -36.29
CA ILE A 456 -24.27 4.53 -34.98
C ILE A 456 -22.92 4.30 -34.33
N GLU A 457 -22.54 5.19 -33.44
CA GLU A 457 -21.44 4.97 -32.51
C GLU A 457 -22.05 4.68 -31.14
N ILE A 458 -21.42 3.80 -30.37
CA ILE A 458 -21.81 3.51 -28.99
C ILE A 458 -20.61 3.77 -28.11
N ASP A 459 -20.77 4.67 -27.14
CA ASP A 459 -19.74 4.96 -26.15
C ASP A 459 -19.36 3.68 -25.41
N SER A 460 -18.09 3.31 -25.46
CA SER A 460 -17.66 2.04 -24.91
C SER A 460 -17.76 2.00 -23.40
N ILE A 461 -17.80 3.15 -22.69
CA ILE A 461 -17.86 3.23 -21.23
C ILE A 461 -19.31 3.28 -20.75
N THR A 462 -20.14 4.14 -21.34
CA THR A 462 -21.51 4.39 -20.88
C THR A 462 -22.55 3.51 -21.57
N GLY A 463 -22.23 2.99 -22.76
CA GLY A 463 -23.20 2.34 -23.64
C GLY A 463 -24.21 3.31 -24.27
N GLU A 464 -23.99 4.62 -24.16
CA GLU A 464 -24.83 5.63 -24.81
C GLU A 464 -24.63 5.62 -26.33
N ILE A 465 -25.74 5.76 -27.05
CA ILE A 465 -25.71 5.85 -28.51
C ILE A 465 -25.36 7.28 -28.90
N ILE A 466 -24.26 7.43 -29.62
CA ILE A 466 -23.79 8.66 -30.23
C ILE A 466 -24.21 8.62 -31.70
N LEU A 467 -25.19 9.47 -32.05
CA LEU A 467 -25.59 9.62 -33.44
C LEU A 467 -24.55 10.50 -34.17
N PRO A 468 -24.08 10.07 -35.35
CA PRO A 468 -23.20 10.92 -36.15
C PRO A 468 -23.91 12.24 -36.44
N ASP A 469 -23.20 13.34 -36.22
CA ASP A 469 -23.66 14.69 -36.54
C ASP A 469 -23.72 14.79 -38.07
N TYR A 470 -24.83 14.34 -38.65
CA TYR A 470 -25.11 14.61 -40.06
C TYR A 470 -25.39 16.10 -40.16
N ASP A 471 -24.34 16.85 -40.51
CA ASP A 471 -24.45 18.24 -40.93
C ASP A 471 -25.47 18.29 -42.08
N LEU A 472 -26.70 18.68 -41.77
CA LEU A 472 -27.85 18.64 -42.69
C LEU A 472 -27.71 19.64 -43.86
N ASP A 473 -26.58 20.35 -43.95
CA ASP A 473 -26.27 21.36 -44.95
C ASP A 473 -25.11 20.91 -45.89
N GLY A 474 -25.22 19.75 -46.53
CA GLY A 474 -24.13 19.34 -47.42
C GLY A 474 -24.40 18.18 -48.37
N LYS A 475 -25.18 18.43 -49.42
CA LYS A 475 -25.25 17.68 -50.70
C LYS A 475 -24.35 16.42 -50.80
N GLY A 476 -24.99 15.25 -50.72
CA GLY A 476 -24.53 14.01 -51.36
C GLY A 476 -25.37 13.71 -52.59
#